data_AF-A0A445DDA6-F1
#
_entry.id   AF-A0A445DDA6-F1
#
_cell.length_a   1.000
_cell.length_b   1.000
_cell.length_c   1.000
_cell.angle_alpha   90.00
_cell.angle_beta   90.00
_cell.angle_gamma   90.00
#
_symmetry.space_group_name_H-M   'P 1'
#
loop_
_entity.id
_entity.type
_entity.pdbx_description
1 polymer ?
#
loop_
_entity_poly.entity_id
_entity_poly.type
_entity_poly.pdbx_seq_one_letter_code
_entity_poly.pdbx_strand_id
1 'polypeptide(L)'
;MLDSNVTLTDLSHVVLNIRLFDINTTKEIVMSTNDAITMKALRCGVDNVAIEHCLDVVSTLDMVYHDVYKLLLKMIHLLLLGFEEEKEKVDHKRK
;
A
#
# COMPACT_ATOMS: atom_id res chain seq x y z
N MET A 1 18.94 -2.66 -12.51
CA MET A 1 18.14 -3.42 -11.53
C MET A 1 17.86 -2.45 -10.39
N LEU A 2 16.59 -2.17 -10.10
CA LEU A 2 16.23 -1.34 -8.94
C LEU A 2 16.41 -2.26 -7.72
N ASP A 3 17.45 -2.00 -6.93
CA ASP A 3 17.80 -2.77 -5.73
C ASP A 3 16.88 -2.36 -4.56
N SER A 4 15.57 -2.43 -4.79
CA SER A 4 14.54 -1.84 -3.94
C SER A 4 13.62 -2.91 -3.38
N ASN A 5 13.28 -2.78 -2.10
CA ASN A 5 12.23 -3.58 -1.48
C ASN A 5 10.86 -3.06 -1.94
N VAL A 6 10.20 -3.80 -2.83
CA VAL A 6 8.92 -3.44 -3.41
C VAL A 6 7.81 -4.18 -2.69
N THR A 7 6.80 -3.45 -2.21
CA THR A 7 5.54 -4.06 -1.79
C THR A 7 4.47 -3.83 -2.86
N LEU A 8 4.01 -4.89 -3.51
CA LEU A 8 2.89 -4.85 -4.44
C LEU A 8 1.58 -5.11 -3.70
N THR A 9 0.57 -4.27 -3.96
CA THR A 9 -0.71 -4.35 -3.28
C THR A 9 -1.90 -4.24 -4.22
N ASP A 10 -2.93 -5.06 -3.97
CA ASP A 10 -4.23 -5.00 -4.65
C ASP A 10 -5.29 -5.72 -3.79
N LEU A 11 -6.53 -5.85 -4.29
CA LEU A 11 -7.57 -6.69 -3.72
C LEU A 11 -7.09 -8.14 -3.59
N SER A 12 -7.52 -8.83 -2.54
CA SER A 12 -7.03 -10.18 -2.21
C SER A 12 -7.14 -11.18 -3.36
N HIS A 13 -8.22 -11.14 -4.15
CA HIS A 13 -8.39 -12.02 -5.29
C HIS A 13 -7.45 -11.68 -6.46
N VAL A 14 -7.09 -10.40 -6.65
CA VAL A 14 -6.11 -9.97 -7.65
C VAL A 14 -4.71 -10.42 -7.23
N VAL A 15 -4.34 -10.20 -5.96
CA VAL A 15 -3.05 -10.68 -5.41
C VAL A 15 -2.91 -12.20 -5.54
N LEU A 16 -3.98 -12.95 -5.26
CA LEU A 16 -4.00 -14.40 -5.46
C LEU A 16 -3.82 -14.77 -6.92
N ASN A 17 -4.49 -14.09 -7.84
CA ASN A 17 -4.36 -14.34 -9.27
C ASN A 17 -2.95 -14.05 -9.78
N ILE A 18 -2.33 -12.95 -9.35
CA ILE A 18 -0.94 -12.62 -9.71
C ILE A 18 -0.01 -13.73 -9.22
N ARG A 19 -0.11 -14.13 -7.95
CA ARG A 19 0.71 -15.22 -7.38
C ARG A 19 0.56 -16.56 -8.14
N LEU A 20 -0.65 -16.88 -8.58
CA LEU A 20 -0.94 -18.13 -9.31
C LEU A 20 -0.51 -18.05 -10.78
N PHE A 21 -0.58 -16.88 -11.40
CA PHE A 21 -0.17 -16.63 -12.78
C PHE A 21 1.37 -16.50 -12.92
N ASP A 22 2.06 -16.05 -11.86
CA ASP A 22 3.50 -15.76 -11.83
C ASP A 22 4.41 -17.00 -11.86
N ILE A 23 3.94 -18.17 -11.44
CA ILE A 23 4.80 -19.37 -11.30
C ILE A 23 5.37 -19.87 -12.63
N ASN A 24 4.72 -19.55 -13.76
CA ASN A 24 5.08 -20.06 -15.08
C ASN A 24 5.62 -18.97 -16.03
N THR A 25 5.26 -17.70 -15.86
CA THR A 25 5.48 -16.66 -16.89
C THR A 25 6.59 -15.67 -16.54
N THR A 26 6.88 -15.50 -15.25
CA THR A 26 7.70 -14.36 -14.76
C THR A 26 8.87 -14.82 -13.88
N LYS A 27 9.10 -16.13 -13.80
CA LYS A 27 10.18 -16.75 -13.01
C LYS A 27 11.54 -16.10 -13.28
N GLU A 28 11.89 -15.74 -14.51
CA GLU A 28 13.20 -15.14 -14.79
C GLU A 28 13.35 -13.71 -14.24
N ILE A 29 12.27 -12.94 -14.16
CA ILE A 29 12.30 -11.56 -13.66
C ILE A 29 12.16 -11.56 -12.13
N VAL A 30 11.20 -12.35 -11.61
CA VAL A 30 10.86 -12.38 -10.17
C VAL A 30 11.84 -13.25 -9.36
N MET A 31 12.37 -14.37 -9.90
CA MET A 31 13.31 -15.21 -9.14
C MET A 31 14.71 -14.59 -8.99
N SER A 32 15.07 -13.60 -9.82
CA SER A 32 16.29 -12.79 -9.58
C SER A 32 16.13 -11.85 -8.38
N THR A 33 14.90 -11.65 -7.92
CA THR A 33 14.48 -10.67 -6.90
C THR A 33 13.67 -11.33 -5.78
N ASN A 34 13.79 -12.64 -5.55
CA ASN A 34 12.93 -13.38 -4.62
C ASN A 34 12.96 -12.85 -3.16
N ASP A 35 13.95 -12.03 -2.79
CA ASP A 35 14.00 -11.34 -1.50
C ASP A 35 13.47 -9.88 -1.53
N ALA A 36 13.30 -9.28 -2.72
CA ALA A 36 13.02 -7.87 -2.90
C ALA A 36 11.53 -7.53 -3.12
N ILE A 37 10.66 -8.48 -3.48
CA ILE A 37 9.24 -8.19 -3.76
C ILE A 37 8.31 -8.90 -2.76
N THR A 38 7.58 -8.11 -1.97
CA THR A 38 6.51 -8.57 -1.08
C THR A 38 5.14 -8.30 -1.70
N MET A 39 4.23 -9.27 -1.70
CA MET A 39 2.85 -9.07 -2.15
C MET A 39 1.88 -9.11 -0.98
N LYS A 40 1.06 -8.07 -0.79
CA LYS A 40 0.05 -7.96 0.29
C LYS A 40 -1.31 -7.54 -0.26
N ALA A 41 -2.39 -8.06 0.30
CA ALA A 41 -3.73 -7.55 0.01
C ALA A 41 -3.92 -6.18 0.68
N LEU A 42 -4.44 -5.20 -0.07
CA LEU A 42 -4.79 -3.88 0.44
C LEU A 42 -5.96 -3.31 -0.36
N ARG A 43 -7.10 -3.14 0.30
CA ARG A 43 -8.24 -2.42 -0.25
C ARG A 43 -8.17 -0.95 0.13
N CYS A 44 -7.98 -0.11 -0.89
CA CYS A 44 -7.94 1.34 -0.73
C CYS A 44 -9.16 1.88 0.03
N GLY A 45 -8.91 2.60 1.11
CA GLY A 45 -9.95 3.25 1.92
C GLY A 45 -10.77 2.35 2.82
N VAL A 46 -10.48 1.05 2.86
CA VAL A 46 -11.20 0.08 3.72
C VAL A 46 -10.27 -0.57 4.71
N ASP A 47 -9.11 -1.03 4.25
CA ASP A 47 -8.17 -1.72 5.12
C ASP A 47 -7.36 -0.70 5.92
N ASN A 48 -7.33 -0.86 7.25
CA ASN A 48 -6.33 -0.18 8.08
C ASN A 48 -4.96 -0.73 7.68
N VAL A 49 -4.09 0.16 7.23
CA VAL A 49 -2.82 -0.20 6.59
C VAL A 49 -1.92 -0.91 7.61
N ALA A 50 -1.89 -2.25 7.57
CA ALA A 50 -0.90 -3.10 8.23
C ALA A 50 0.36 -3.31 7.36
N ILE A 51 0.55 -2.44 6.37
CA ILE A 51 1.78 -2.33 5.60
C ILE A 51 2.73 -1.47 6.41
N GLU A 52 4.02 -1.77 6.33
CA GLU A 52 5.05 -0.93 6.93
C GLU A 52 4.80 0.52 6.52
N HIS A 53 4.72 1.39 7.54
CA HIS A 53 4.64 2.82 7.34
C HIS A 53 6.02 3.34 6.93
N CYS A 54 6.07 4.56 6.36
CA CYS A 54 7.29 5.22 5.91
C CYS A 54 7.89 4.61 4.63
N LEU A 55 7.05 4.35 3.63
CA LEU A 55 7.53 4.01 2.29
C LEU A 55 8.20 5.23 1.64
N ASP A 56 9.35 5.03 1.01
CA ASP A 56 10.05 6.12 0.29
C ASP A 56 9.27 6.58 -0.94
N VAL A 57 8.60 5.63 -1.60
CA VAL A 57 7.85 5.86 -2.85
C VAL A 57 6.56 5.06 -2.82
N VAL A 58 5.44 5.74 -3.11
CA VAL A 58 4.15 5.11 -3.37
C VAL A 58 3.77 5.37 -4.81
N SER A 59 3.51 4.31 -5.57
CA SER A 59 3.07 4.39 -6.96
C SER A 59 1.70 3.74 -7.11
N THR A 60 0.82 4.43 -7.83
CA THR A 60 -0.52 3.92 -8.18
C THR A 60 -0.80 4.27 -9.63
N LEU A 61 -1.28 3.31 -10.40
CA LEU A 61 -1.61 3.52 -11.80
C LEU A 61 -3.12 3.59 -11.97
N ASP A 62 -3.57 4.61 -12.69
CA ASP A 62 -4.97 4.76 -13.12
C ASP A 62 -6.00 4.63 -11.98
N MET A 63 -5.71 5.19 -10.80
CA MET A 63 -6.60 5.12 -9.62
C MET A 63 -7.45 6.38 -9.41
N VAL A 64 -7.39 7.35 -10.33
CA VAL A 64 -8.08 8.65 -10.20
C VAL A 64 -9.51 8.54 -10.75
N TYR A 65 -10.35 7.81 -10.01
CA TYR A 65 -11.81 7.75 -10.24
C TYR A 65 -12.56 8.46 -9.10
N HIS A 66 -13.74 9.01 -9.40
CA HIS A 66 -14.42 10.03 -8.60
C HIS A 66 -14.67 9.64 -7.13
N ASP A 67 -14.92 8.35 -6.86
CA ASP A 67 -15.33 7.87 -5.53
C ASP A 67 -14.14 7.43 -4.65
N VAL A 68 -12.97 7.21 -5.24
CA VAL A 68 -11.81 6.64 -4.53
C VAL A 68 -10.76 7.71 -4.24
N TYR A 69 -10.78 8.85 -4.94
CA TYR A 69 -9.76 9.90 -4.83
C TYR A 69 -9.46 10.35 -3.39
N LYS A 70 -10.48 10.65 -2.59
CA LYS A 70 -10.29 11.09 -1.18
C LYS A 70 -9.71 9.98 -0.31
N LEU A 71 -10.12 8.74 -0.54
CA LEU A 71 -9.64 7.57 0.18
C LEU A 71 -8.20 7.24 -0.20
N LEU A 72 -7.87 7.38 -1.48
CA LEU A 72 -6.53 7.22 -2.04
C LEU A 72 -5.56 8.23 -1.43
N LEU A 73 -5.94 9.51 -1.36
CA LEU A 73 -5.10 10.54 -0.73
C LEU A 73 -4.81 10.24 0.74
N LYS A 74 -5.84 9.83 1.51
CA LYS A 74 -5.66 9.43 2.91
C LYS A 74 -4.71 8.24 3.04
N MET A 75 -4.86 7.23 2.18
CA MET A 75 -4.01 6.05 2.19
C MET A 75 -2.56 6.37 1.81
N ILE A 76 -2.33 7.17 0.77
CA ILE A 76 -0.97 7.62 0.38
C ILE A 76 -0.32 8.40 1.52
N HIS A 77 -1.06 9.31 2.15
CA HIS A 77 -0.56 10.06 3.31
C HIS A 77 -0.14 9.13 4.44
N LEU A 78 -0.98 8.13 4.76
CA LEU A 78 -0.70 7.13 5.79
C LEU A 78 0.51 6.23 5.46
N LEU A 79 0.66 5.83 4.19
CA LEU A 79 1.78 5.01 3.74
C LEU A 79 3.12 5.76 3.79
N LEU A 80 3.11 7.06 3.48
CA LEU A 80 4.30 7.91 3.49
C LEU A 80 4.69 8.38 4.89
N LEU A 81 3.71 8.74 5.73
CA LEU A 81 3.96 9.45 7.00
C LEU A 81 3.63 8.64 8.26
N GLY A 82 2.95 7.50 8.11
CA GLY A 82 2.42 6.73 9.25
C GLY A 82 1.18 7.38 9.87
N PHE A 83 0.66 6.76 10.94
CA PHE A 83 -0.48 7.30 11.66
C PHE A 83 -0.09 8.59 12.40
N GLU A 84 -0.74 9.72 12.08
CA GLU A 84 -0.90 10.78 13.07
C GLU A 84 -2.00 10.33 14.04
N GLU A 85 -1.64 10.01 15.28
CA GLU A 85 -2.64 9.95 16.35
C GLU A 85 -3.35 11.32 16.35
N GLU A 86 -4.66 11.32 16.10
CA GLU A 86 -5.49 12.50 16.35
C GLU A 86 -5.29 12.86 17.83
N LYS A 87 -4.50 13.91 18.09
CA LYS A 87 -4.42 14.48 19.42
C LYS A 87 -5.80 14.99 19.75
N GLU A 88 -6.49 14.24 20.60
CA GLU A 88 -7.74 14.63 21.23
C GLU A 88 -7.53 16.06 21.76
N LYS A 89 -8.19 17.04 21.14
CA LYS A 89 -8.19 18.41 21.63
C LYS A 89 -9.00 18.39 22.92
N VAL A 90 -8.33 18.13 24.03
CA VAL A 90 -8.91 18.34 25.36
C VAL A 90 -9.10 19.84 25.50
N ASP A 91 -10.29 20.29 25.13
CA ASP A 91 -10.73 21.67 25.25
C ASP A 91 -10.89 21.96 26.75
N HIS A 92 -9.79 22.37 27.39
CA HIS A 92 -9.79 22.90 28.75
C HIS A 92 -10.55 24.23 28.73
N LYS A 93 -11.88 24.16 28.81
CA LYS A 93 -12.69 25.28 29.28
C LYS A 93 -12.33 25.58 30.73
N ARG A 94 -11.30 26.42 30.90
CA ARG A 94 -11.12 27.23 32.09
C ARG A 94 -12.11 28.37 32.04
N LYS A 95 -13.18 28.28 32.82
CA LYS A 95 -13.65 29.28 33.80
C LYS A 95 -15.01 28.87 34.36
#